data_AF-A0A3L6TEQ0-F1
#
_entry.id   AF-A0A3L6TEQ0-F1
#
_cell.length_a   1.000
_cell.length_b   1.000
_cell.length_c   1.000
_cell.angle_alpha   90.00
_cell.angle_beta   90.00
_cell.angle_gamma   90.00
#
_symmetry.space_group_name_H-M   'P 1'
#
loop_
_entity.id
_entity.type
_entity.pdbx_description
1 polymer ?
#
loop_
_entity_poly.entity_id
_entity_poly.type
_entity_poly.pdbx_seq_one_letter_code
_entity_poly.pdbx_strand_id
1 'polypeptide(L)'
;MAAATPAAAPRHSCAKLSVAVEEPKAAGGGAVFVRATWLPTRFSLAVTDGAGAWVADASDAEVRLRAEQWDQPVAEYLALAERYLAFHQPDSTYSFHDAGKGNRREEVVRKTQSFDKLKQEAEKCLQQSERFNTGKAEFEQATFSKFVAVLNSKKAKLRQLRDKVAELESADKPLK
;
A
#
# COMPACT_ATOMS: atom_id res chain seq x y z
N MET A 1 25.48 40.69 -0.11
CA MET A 1 24.90 40.35 1.19
C MET A 1 23.39 40.51 1.09
N ALA A 2 22.65 39.44 0.79
CA ALA A 2 21.19 39.49 0.77
C ALA A 2 20.70 39.54 2.22
N ALA A 3 20.09 40.67 2.61
CA ALA A 3 19.47 40.81 3.92
C ALA A 3 18.33 39.79 4.04
N ALA A 4 18.41 38.89 5.02
CA ALA A 4 17.30 38.03 5.37
C ALA A 4 16.19 38.91 5.93
N THR A 5 15.14 39.12 5.14
CA THR A 5 13.91 39.79 5.58
C THR A 5 13.38 39.05 6.81
N PRO A 6 13.10 39.72 7.94
CA PRO A 6 12.54 39.04 9.11
C PRO A 6 11.23 38.35 8.71
N ALA A 7 11.13 37.05 8.98
CA ALA A 7 9.93 36.28 8.69
C ALA A 7 8.76 36.92 9.43
N ALA A 8 7.81 37.48 8.67
CA ALA A 8 6.64 38.14 9.24
C ALA A 8 5.86 37.13 10.11
N ALA A 9 5.40 37.59 11.28
CA ALA A 9 4.63 36.76 12.18
C ALA A 9 3.36 36.22 11.48
N PRO A 10 2.98 34.96 11.76
CA PRO A 10 1.78 34.38 11.17
C PRO A 10 0.52 35.16 11.60
N ARG A 11 -0.38 35.38 10.65
CA ARG A 11 -1.66 36.05 10.88
C ARG A 11 -2.75 34.99 10.97
N HIS A 12 -3.78 35.22 11.78
CA HIS A 12 -4.85 34.26 11.99
C HIS A 12 -6.21 34.90 11.72
N SER A 13 -7.15 34.11 11.21
CA SER A 13 -8.54 34.53 11.04
C SER A 13 -9.51 33.40 11.39
N CYS A 14 -10.68 33.78 11.87
CA CYS A 14 -11.81 32.88 12.11
C CYS A 14 -13.07 33.52 11.53
N ALA A 15 -13.74 32.83 10.61
CA ALA A 15 -14.94 33.33 9.94
C ALA A 15 -16.06 32.29 9.94
N LYS A 16 -17.29 32.77 10.04
CA LYS A 16 -18.50 31.99 9.71
C LYS A 16 -18.92 32.33 8.29
N LEU A 17 -18.88 31.35 7.39
CA LEU A 17 -19.21 31.52 5.97
C LEU A 17 -20.54 30.83 5.66
N SER A 18 -21.39 31.46 4.85
CA SER A 18 -22.66 30.89 4.40
C SER A 18 -22.43 29.92 3.24
N VAL A 19 -23.03 28.75 3.31
CA VAL A 19 -22.90 27.70 2.30
C VAL A 19 -24.25 27.49 1.62
N ALA A 20 -24.25 27.41 0.28
CA ALA A 20 -25.43 27.00 -0.46
C ALA A 20 -25.85 25.59 -0.02
N VAL A 21 -26.99 25.48 0.64
CA VAL A 21 -27.60 24.20 0.99
C VAL A 21 -28.35 23.71 -0.24
N GLU A 22 -27.79 22.74 -0.96
CA GLU A 22 -28.44 22.15 -2.14
C GLU A 22 -29.61 21.20 -1.76
N GLU A 23 -29.78 20.80 -0.49
CA GLU A 23 -30.94 20.01 -0.05
C GLU A 23 -31.44 20.32 1.38
N PRO A 24 -32.77 20.46 1.63
CA PRO A 24 -33.32 20.94 2.90
C PRO A 24 -33.27 19.92 4.07
N LYS A 25 -32.61 18.77 3.92
CA LYS A 25 -32.70 17.66 4.88
C LYS A 25 -31.50 17.53 5.83
N ALA A 26 -30.42 18.29 5.63
CA ALA A 26 -29.28 18.28 6.55
C ALA A 26 -29.53 19.26 7.70
N ALA A 27 -29.70 18.73 8.92
CA ALA A 27 -29.94 19.49 10.15
C ALA A 27 -28.74 20.33 10.65
N GLY A 28 -27.70 20.51 9.83
CA GLY A 28 -26.56 21.40 10.07
C GLY A 28 -26.77 22.66 9.25
N GLY A 29 -27.20 23.75 9.89
CA GLY A 29 -27.58 25.00 9.22
C GLY A 29 -26.49 25.49 8.28
N GLY A 30 -26.89 25.99 7.10
CA GLY A 30 -26.09 26.33 5.91
C GLY A 30 -24.95 27.33 6.10
N ALA A 31 -24.06 27.06 7.03
CA ALA A 31 -22.87 27.83 7.34
C ALA A 31 -21.77 26.91 7.87
N VAL A 32 -20.52 27.30 7.61
CA VAL A 32 -19.32 26.65 8.12
C VAL A 32 -18.46 27.64 8.87
N PHE A 33 -17.62 27.13 9.76
CA PHE A 33 -16.62 27.89 10.48
C PHE A 33 -15.25 27.56 9.90
N VAL A 34 -14.53 28.59 9.47
CA VAL A 34 -13.19 28.49 8.89
C VAL A 34 -12.20 29.19 9.80
N ARG A 35 -11.18 28.47 10.26
CA ARG A 35 -9.99 29.03 10.89
C ARG A 35 -8.83 28.94 9.92
N ALA A 36 -8.15 30.05 9.67
CA ALA A 36 -6.98 30.10 8.81
C ALA A 36 -5.74 30.60 9.54
N THR A 37 -4.58 30.07 9.16
CA THR A 37 -3.27 30.61 9.50
C THR A 37 -2.59 31.06 8.21
N TRP A 38 -2.33 32.35 8.09
CA TRP A 38 -1.73 33.00 6.94
C TRP A 38 -0.25 33.22 7.17
N LEU A 39 0.58 32.64 6.30
CA LEU A 39 2.01 32.87 6.22
C LEU A 39 2.32 33.68 4.94
N PRO A 40 3.51 34.29 4.82
CA PRO A 40 3.84 35.14 3.66
C PRO A 40 3.70 34.46 2.29
N THR A 41 3.88 33.14 2.23
CA THR A 41 3.94 32.36 0.98
C THR A 41 2.96 31.20 0.94
N ARG A 42 2.21 30.95 2.03
CA ARG A 42 1.29 29.82 2.15
C ARG A 42 0.24 30.06 3.23
N PHE A 43 -0.74 29.18 3.32
CA PHE A 43 -1.71 29.19 4.42
C PHE A 43 -2.12 27.77 4.82
N SER A 44 -2.68 27.64 6.02
CA SER A 44 -3.41 26.44 6.44
C SER A 44 -4.82 26.78 6.87
N LEU A 45 -5.76 25.88 6.57
CA LEU A 45 -7.18 26.02 6.89
C LEU A 45 -7.63 24.87 7.78
N ALA A 46 -8.52 25.17 8.71
CA ALA A 46 -9.36 24.20 9.40
C ALA A 46 -10.82 24.64 9.23
N VAL A 47 -11.66 23.76 8.71
CA VAL A 47 -13.06 24.02 8.38
C VAL A 47 -13.94 23.05 9.15
N THR A 48 -15.06 23.51 9.70
CA THR A 48 -16.07 22.66 10.35
C THR A 48 -17.48 23.18 10.13
N ASP A 49 -18.44 22.27 9.93
CA ASP A 49 -19.88 22.57 9.89
C ASP A 49 -20.58 22.26 11.22
N GLY A 50 -19.82 21.90 12.26
CA GLY A 50 -20.31 21.45 13.56
C GLY A 50 -20.52 19.93 13.67
N ALA A 51 -20.56 19.20 12.55
CA ALA A 51 -20.67 17.73 12.52
C ALA A 51 -19.37 17.05 12.04
N GLY A 52 -18.69 17.66 11.07
CA GLY A 52 -17.40 17.24 10.53
C GLY A 52 -16.35 18.34 10.65
N ALA A 53 -15.09 17.94 10.52
CA ALA A 53 -13.96 18.86 10.49
C ALA A 53 -12.94 18.42 9.44
N TRP A 54 -12.39 19.38 8.71
CA TRP A 54 -11.41 19.18 7.66
C TRP A 54 -10.25 20.14 7.87
N VAL A 55 -9.03 19.65 7.67
CA VAL A 55 -7.81 20.45 7.77
C VAL A 55 -7.06 20.36 6.45
N ALA A 56 -6.51 21.49 6.02
CA ALA A 56 -5.68 21.60 4.82
C ALA A 56 -4.42 22.40 5.15
N ASP A 57 -3.27 21.74 5.08
CA ASP A 57 -1.96 22.38 5.22
C ASP A 57 -1.32 22.50 3.83
N ALA A 58 -1.55 23.63 3.15
CA ALA A 58 -0.99 23.84 1.82
C ALA A 58 0.49 24.20 1.92
N SER A 59 1.38 23.47 1.25
CA SER A 59 2.80 23.80 1.14
C SER A 59 3.05 24.96 0.17
N ASP A 60 4.22 25.61 0.24
CA ASP A 60 4.62 26.67 -0.70
C ASP A 60 4.53 26.22 -2.18
N ALA A 61 4.88 24.96 -2.46
CA ALA A 61 4.85 24.42 -3.81
C ALA A 61 3.41 24.25 -4.33
N GLU A 62 2.50 23.76 -3.48
CA GLU A 62 1.08 23.60 -3.84
C GLU A 62 0.39 24.95 -4.05
N VAL A 63 0.71 25.94 -3.21
CA VAL A 63 0.18 27.30 -3.37
C VAL A 63 0.68 27.93 -4.67
N ARG A 64 1.97 27.77 -5.00
CA ARG A 64 2.54 28.22 -6.28
C ARG A 64 1.85 27.59 -7.48
N LEU A 65 1.76 26.26 -7.50
CA LEU A 65 1.12 25.53 -8.59
C LEU A 65 -0.34 25.96 -8.78
N ARG A 66 -1.07 26.19 -7.69
CA ARG A 66 -2.47 26.63 -7.76
C ARG A 66 -2.61 28.09 -8.19
N ALA A 67 -1.71 28.97 -7.75
CA ALA A 67 -1.68 30.35 -8.23
C ALA A 67 -1.38 30.42 -9.75
N GLU A 68 -0.43 29.60 -10.22
CA GLU A 68 -0.13 29.45 -11.65
C GLU A 68 -1.33 28.95 -12.46
N GLN A 69 -2.09 27.99 -11.94
CA GLN A 69 -3.32 27.50 -12.59
C GLN A 69 -4.38 28.60 -12.75
N TRP A 70 -4.34 29.64 -11.91
CA TRP A 70 -5.27 30.77 -11.96
C TRP A 70 -4.66 31.99 -12.67
N ASP A 71 -3.51 31.84 -13.33
CA ASP A 71 -2.75 32.90 -14.00
C ASP A 71 -2.51 34.11 -13.08
N GLN A 72 -2.30 33.86 -11.77
CA GLN A 72 -2.11 34.87 -10.74
C GLN A 72 -0.76 34.72 -10.05
N PRO A 73 -0.10 35.84 -9.68
CA PRO A 73 1.06 35.76 -8.81
C PRO A 73 0.64 35.27 -7.41
N VAL A 74 1.53 34.53 -6.75
CA VAL A 74 1.27 33.93 -5.42
C VAL A 74 0.76 34.95 -4.41
N ALA A 75 1.28 36.17 -4.41
CA ALA A 75 0.86 37.22 -3.49
C ALA A 75 -0.60 37.62 -3.70
N GLU A 76 -1.07 37.72 -4.95
CA GLU A 76 -2.47 38.05 -5.25
C GLU A 76 -3.39 36.89 -4.93
N TYR A 77 -2.98 35.66 -5.25
CA TYR A 77 -3.73 34.46 -4.89
C TYR A 77 -3.94 34.34 -3.37
N LEU A 78 -2.88 34.60 -2.58
CA LEU A 78 -2.95 34.60 -1.11
C LEU A 78 -3.85 35.73 -0.58
N ALA A 79 -3.71 36.95 -1.11
CA ALA A 79 -4.53 38.08 -0.70
C ALA A 79 -6.01 37.85 -1.03
N LEU A 80 -6.31 37.22 -2.17
CA LEU A 80 -7.65 36.85 -2.56
C LEU A 80 -8.21 35.76 -1.64
N ALA A 81 -7.45 34.69 -1.41
CA ALA A 81 -7.84 33.63 -0.48
C ALA A 81 -8.14 34.19 0.91
N GLU A 82 -7.30 35.09 1.42
CA GLU A 82 -7.52 35.75 2.69
C GLU A 82 -8.78 36.62 2.69
N ARG A 83 -8.97 37.46 1.67
CA ARG A 83 -10.16 38.32 1.57
C ARG A 83 -11.47 37.53 1.68
N TYR A 84 -11.57 36.39 1.00
CA TYR A 84 -12.79 35.59 0.96
C TYR A 84 -12.93 34.61 2.13
N LEU A 85 -11.82 34.07 2.67
CA LEU A 85 -11.89 33.07 3.74
C LEU A 85 -11.73 33.64 5.15
N ALA A 86 -11.13 34.83 5.29
CA ALA A 86 -10.94 35.46 6.60
C ALA A 86 -12.16 36.24 7.10
N PHE A 87 -13.07 36.63 6.19
CA PHE A 87 -14.23 37.45 6.51
C PHE A 87 -15.46 37.04 5.72
N HIS A 88 -16.63 37.17 6.34
CA HIS A 88 -17.90 36.99 5.63
C HIS A 88 -18.06 38.04 4.53
N GLN A 89 -18.35 37.59 3.31
CA GLN A 89 -18.62 38.46 2.17
C GLN A 89 -20.13 38.43 1.90
N PRO A 90 -20.86 39.57 2.03
CA PRO A 90 -22.33 39.60 1.96
C PRO A 90 -22.93 39.04 0.67
N ASP A 91 -22.25 39.25 -0.46
CA ASP A 91 -22.72 38.82 -1.78
C ASP A 91 -22.10 37.50 -2.25
N SER A 92 -21.33 36.81 -1.40
CA SER A 92 -20.69 35.55 -1.76
C SER A 92 -21.34 34.37 -1.06
N THR A 93 -21.80 33.42 -1.87
CA THR A 93 -22.27 32.12 -1.39
C THR A 93 -21.21 31.08 -1.67
N TYR A 94 -20.80 30.33 -0.66
CA TYR A 94 -19.77 29.30 -0.78
C TYR A 94 -20.43 27.94 -1.07
N SER A 95 -19.72 27.05 -1.75
CA SER A 95 -20.15 25.67 -1.93
C SER A 95 -18.95 24.73 -1.80
N PHE A 96 -19.17 23.60 -1.14
CA PHE A 96 -18.17 22.56 -1.01
C PHE A 96 -18.39 21.52 -2.09
N HIS A 97 -17.41 21.37 -2.96
CA HIS A 97 -17.33 20.24 -3.86
C HIS A 97 -16.40 19.23 -3.19
N ASP A 98 -16.95 18.06 -2.80
CA ASP A 98 -16.14 16.97 -2.27
C ASP A 98 -15.18 16.49 -3.37
N ALA A 99 -13.91 16.90 -3.30
CA ALA A 99 -12.87 16.44 -4.22
C ALA A 99 -12.50 14.95 -4.01
N GLY A 100 -13.10 14.26 -3.03
CA GLY A 100 -12.56 13.05 -2.43
C GLY A 100 -13.42 11.78 -2.48
N LYS A 101 -14.73 11.82 -2.76
CA LYS A 101 -15.51 10.58 -2.85
C LYS A 101 -15.15 9.68 -4.03
N GLY A 102 -14.64 10.22 -5.14
CA GLY A 102 -14.14 9.45 -6.28
C GLY A 102 -12.70 8.96 -6.07
N ASN A 103 -11.74 9.87 -6.01
CA ASN A 103 -10.33 9.49 -6.16
C ASN A 103 -9.71 8.72 -4.97
N ARG A 104 -9.98 9.08 -3.71
CA ARG A 104 -9.37 8.37 -2.56
C ARG A 104 -10.02 7.01 -2.31
N ARG A 105 -11.34 6.89 -2.50
CA ARG A 105 -12.04 5.61 -2.33
C ARG A 105 -11.69 4.62 -3.44
N GLU A 106 -11.64 5.07 -4.69
CA GLU A 106 -11.27 4.20 -5.82
C GLU A 106 -9.82 3.74 -5.75
N GLU A 107 -8.89 4.60 -5.32
CA GLU A 107 -7.50 4.21 -5.15
C GLU A 107 -7.33 3.18 -4.04
N VAL A 108 -7.97 3.37 -2.89
CA VAL A 108 -7.97 2.40 -1.80
C VAL A 108 -8.60 1.08 -2.26
N VAL A 109 -9.75 1.12 -2.93
CA VAL A 109 -10.41 -0.09 -3.46
C VAL A 109 -9.55 -0.82 -4.47
N ARG A 110 -8.93 -0.12 -5.44
CA ARG A 110 -8.01 -0.73 -6.41
C ARG A 110 -6.79 -1.35 -5.72
N LYS A 111 -6.20 -0.65 -4.75
CA LYS A 111 -5.03 -1.15 -4.00
C LYS A 111 -5.40 -2.39 -3.18
N THR A 112 -6.53 -2.39 -2.49
CA THR A 112 -7.02 -3.56 -1.74
C THR A 112 -7.26 -4.75 -2.66
N GLN A 113 -7.99 -4.56 -3.79
CA GLN A 113 -8.21 -5.63 -4.76
C GLN A 113 -6.90 -6.18 -5.36
N SER A 114 -5.92 -5.32 -5.60
CA SER A 114 -4.61 -5.72 -6.12
C SER A 114 -3.83 -6.53 -5.08
N PHE A 115 -3.88 -6.11 -3.81
CA PHE A 115 -3.27 -6.82 -2.70
C PHE A 115 -3.88 -8.21 -2.49
N ASP A 116 -5.22 -8.32 -2.53
CA ASP A 116 -5.93 -9.59 -2.40
C ASP A 116 -5.59 -10.57 -3.55
N LYS A 117 -5.51 -10.06 -4.80
CA LYS A 117 -5.08 -10.85 -5.96
C LYS A 117 -3.66 -11.37 -5.78
N LEU A 118 -2.73 -10.51 -5.35
CA LEU A 118 -1.34 -10.90 -5.13
C LEU A 118 -1.22 -11.94 -4.01
N LYS A 119 -1.99 -11.80 -2.94
CA LYS A 119 -2.05 -12.77 -1.85
C LYS A 119 -2.56 -14.13 -2.34
N GLN A 120 -3.62 -14.16 -3.15
CA GLN A 120 -4.13 -15.39 -3.74
C GLN A 120 -3.12 -16.07 -4.67
N GLU A 121 -2.36 -15.29 -5.45
CA GLU A 121 -1.33 -15.82 -6.33
C GLU A 121 -0.15 -16.41 -5.54
N ALA A 122 0.27 -15.74 -4.47
CA ALA A 122 1.28 -16.26 -3.55
C ALA A 122 0.85 -17.58 -2.89
N GLU A 123 -0.41 -17.68 -2.44
CA GLU A 123 -0.97 -18.91 -1.87
C GLU A 123 -1.02 -20.05 -2.89
N LYS A 124 -1.38 -19.78 -4.14
CA LYS A 124 -1.34 -20.77 -5.23
C LYS A 124 0.08 -21.26 -5.50
N CYS A 125 1.05 -20.34 -5.54
CA CYS A 125 2.47 -20.67 -5.74
C CYS A 125 2.99 -21.56 -4.60
N LEU A 126 2.63 -21.24 -3.35
CA LEU A 126 3.00 -22.04 -2.19
C LEU A 126 2.43 -23.46 -2.28
N GLN A 127 1.12 -23.58 -2.54
CA GLN A 127 0.47 -24.90 -2.70
C GLN A 127 1.09 -25.73 -3.83
N GLN A 128 1.45 -25.08 -4.94
CA GLN A 128 2.12 -25.76 -6.05
C GLN A 128 3.51 -26.25 -5.64
N SER A 129 4.28 -25.43 -4.93
CA SER A 129 5.60 -25.81 -4.41
C SER A 129 5.53 -26.97 -3.42
N GLU A 130 4.55 -26.97 -2.52
CA GLU A 130 4.34 -28.07 -1.56
C GLU A 130 4.02 -29.37 -2.27
N ARG A 131 3.10 -29.34 -3.24
CA ARG A 131 2.75 -30.53 -4.05
C ARG A 131 3.97 -31.07 -4.80
N PHE A 132 4.79 -30.18 -5.38
CA PHE A 132 5.99 -30.58 -6.07
C PHE A 132 7.02 -31.21 -5.13
N ASN A 133 7.23 -30.63 -3.95
CA ASN A 133 8.14 -31.18 -2.95
C ASN A 133 7.71 -32.56 -2.46
N THR A 134 6.41 -32.76 -2.22
CA THR A 134 5.89 -34.08 -1.83
C THR A 134 6.10 -35.09 -2.95
N GLY A 135 5.73 -34.76 -4.19
CA GLY A 135 5.95 -35.65 -5.34
C GLY A 135 7.43 -35.97 -5.58
N LYS A 136 8.33 -35.00 -5.34
CA LYS A 136 9.77 -35.21 -5.39
C LYS A 136 10.23 -36.21 -4.33
N ALA A 137 9.79 -36.06 -3.08
CA ALA A 137 10.14 -36.96 -2.00
C ALA A 137 9.66 -38.40 -2.26
N GLU A 138 8.43 -38.56 -2.75
CA GLU A 138 7.86 -39.86 -3.13
C GLU A 138 8.66 -40.52 -4.28
N PHE A 139 9.01 -39.74 -5.30
CA PHE A 139 9.81 -40.23 -6.42
C PHE A 139 11.23 -40.65 -5.99
N GLU A 140 11.88 -39.86 -5.15
CA GLU A 140 13.20 -40.17 -4.58
C GLU A 140 13.15 -41.45 -3.75
N GLN A 141 12.14 -41.60 -2.90
CA GLN A 141 11.94 -42.79 -2.08
C GLN A 141 11.71 -44.03 -2.95
N ALA A 142 10.83 -43.94 -3.96
CA ALA A 142 10.56 -45.05 -4.87
C ALA A 142 11.81 -45.47 -5.64
N THR A 143 12.61 -44.49 -6.08
CA THR A 143 13.88 -44.72 -6.78
C THR A 143 14.90 -45.38 -5.86
N PHE A 144 15.07 -44.87 -4.65
CA PHE A 144 15.99 -45.45 -3.66
C PHE A 144 15.62 -46.90 -3.32
N SER A 145 14.33 -47.18 -3.13
CA SER A 145 13.84 -48.53 -2.84
C SER A 145 14.18 -49.52 -3.96
N LYS A 146 14.06 -49.11 -5.23
CA LYS A 146 14.50 -49.92 -6.39
C LYS A 146 16.01 -50.18 -6.37
N PHE A 147 16.84 -49.17 -6.06
CA PHE A 147 18.28 -49.36 -5.95
C PHE A 147 18.65 -50.36 -4.85
N VAL A 148 18.01 -50.26 -3.68
CA VAL A 148 18.22 -51.20 -2.57
C VAL A 148 17.85 -52.63 -2.97
N ALA A 149 16.74 -52.82 -3.68
CA ALA A 149 16.34 -54.14 -4.18
C ALA A 149 17.40 -54.75 -5.11
N VAL A 150 17.95 -53.96 -6.04
CA VAL A 150 19.02 -54.40 -6.94
C VAL A 150 20.29 -54.75 -6.18
N LEU A 151 20.71 -53.92 -5.22
CA LEU A 151 21.88 -54.17 -4.38
C LEU A 151 21.72 -55.46 -3.57
N ASN A 152 20.55 -55.67 -2.97
CA ASN A 152 20.26 -56.88 -2.21
C ASN A 152 20.28 -58.13 -3.08
N SER A 153 19.72 -58.07 -4.28
CA SER A 153 19.76 -59.17 -5.25
C SER A 153 21.20 -59.51 -5.67
N LYS A 154 22.02 -58.49 -5.98
CA LYS A 154 23.46 -58.68 -6.26
C LYS A 154 24.20 -59.27 -5.07
N LYS A 155 23.93 -58.79 -3.84
CA LYS A 155 24.55 -59.31 -2.61
C LYS A 155 24.19 -60.77 -2.35
N ALA A 156 22.94 -61.16 -2.61
CA ALA A 156 22.49 -62.55 -2.52
C ALA A 156 23.20 -63.43 -3.56
N LYS A 157 23.34 -62.96 -4.80
CA LYS A 157 24.03 -63.71 -5.84
C LYS A 157 25.52 -63.91 -5.55
N LEU A 158 26.19 -62.88 -5.03
CA LEU A 158 27.58 -62.99 -4.57
C LEU A 158 27.75 -64.02 -3.45
N ARG A 159 26.81 -64.10 -2.49
CA ARG A 159 26.83 -65.14 -1.46
C ARG A 159 26.71 -66.53 -2.08
N GLN A 160 25.70 -66.76 -2.92
CA GLN A 160 25.52 -68.05 -3.61
C GLN A 160 26.77 -68.50 -4.39
N LEU A 161 27.43 -67.57 -5.09
CA LEU A 161 28.64 -67.90 -5.84
C LEU A 161 29.81 -68.24 -4.92
N ARG A 162 29.98 -67.51 -3.80
CA ARG A 162 31.01 -67.82 -2.79
C ARG A 162 30.77 -69.18 -2.13
N ASP A 163 29.53 -69.50 -1.80
CA ASP A 163 29.16 -70.78 -1.18
C ASP A 163 29.49 -71.95 -2.14
N LYS A 164 29.14 -71.81 -3.43
CA LYS A 164 29.48 -72.80 -4.47
C LYS A 164 30.99 -73.00 -4.67
N VAL A 165 31.76 -71.91 -4.61
CA VAL A 165 33.23 -71.99 -4.70
C VAL A 165 33.79 -72.75 -3.49
N ALA A 166 33.31 -72.44 -2.28
CA ALA A 166 33.74 -73.13 -1.07
C ALA A 166 33.39 -74.63 -1.08
N GLU A 167 32.22 -75.02 -1.58
CA GLU A 167 31.84 -76.43 -1.77
C GLU A 167 32.80 -77.15 -2.72
N LEU A 168 33.11 -76.55 -3.88
CA LEU A 168 34.03 -77.13 -4.86
C LEU A 168 35.46 -77.25 -4.31
N GLU A 169 35.96 -76.24 -3.59
CA GLU A 169 37.27 -76.27 -2.94
C GLU A 169 37.35 -77.34 -1.84
N SER A 170 36.24 -77.60 -1.14
CA SER A 170 36.18 -78.68 -0.15
C SER A 170 36.14 -80.07 -0.79
N ALA A 171 35.55 -80.21 -1.98
CA ALA A 171 35.48 -81.45 -2.74
C ALA A 171 36.81 -81.80 -3.44
N ASP A 172 37.63 -80.81 -3.78
CA ASP A 172 38.94 -80.96 -4.40
C ASP A 172 40.07 -81.25 -3.39
N LYS A 173 39.75 -81.29 -2.08
CA LYS A 173 40.74 -81.59 -1.04
C LYS A 173 41.07 -83.09 -1.07
N PRO A 174 42.31 -83.50 -1.37
CA PRO A 174 42.64 -84.91 -1.50
C PRO A 174 42.52 -85.61 -0.15
N LEU A 175 41.76 -86.71 -0.12
CA LEU A 175 41.73 -87.67 0.98
C LEU A 175 43.16 -88.15 1.25
N LYS A 176 43.74 -87.69 2.36
CA LYS A 176 44.96 -88.26 2.96
C LYS A 176 44.56 -89.26 4.02
#